data_AF-A0A923V8E6-F1
#
_entry.id   AF-A0A923V8E6-F1
#
_cell.length_a   1.000
_cell.length_b   1.000
_cell.length_c   1.000
_cell.angle_alpha   90.00
_cell.angle_beta   90.00
_cell.angle_gamma   90.00
#
_symmetry.space_group_name_H-M   'P 1'
#
loop_
_entity.id
_entity.type
_entity.pdbx_description
1 polymer ?
#
loop_
_entity_poly.entity_id
_entity_poly.type
_entity_poly.pdbx_seq_one_letter_code
_entity_poly.pdbx_strand_id
1 'polypeptide(L)'
;MNLMFLNNNRGSGAVLALTILPLLFLIYGTFALTGYLIQIKSRVRSTCILQSIELQKEMIGFEKKLFQLNPLSTTLRLRLIAAEAQLLTSAGNPVAIAAALAQIASIREQQQVLDGIQKTIIKTAHFKSQLATAAMLLKIQMHLQEMGSIWQFYLTSFSAMYVSHAAQVAVEPDFEDLAPNYGLTSDYKTAQKLVLTWQHSYRTKQAPQRIIDSANQFEFTCGAGPNKKGNQWSVEINAGKF
;
A
#
# COMPACT_ATOMS: atom_id res chain seq x y z
N MET A 1 -75.85 -32.41 21.65
CA MET A 1 -75.46 -31.17 20.94
C MET A 1 -73.98 -31.29 20.62
N ASN A 2 -73.68 -31.89 19.46
CA ASN A 2 -72.31 -32.17 19.04
C ASN A 2 -71.65 -30.87 18.57
N LEU A 3 -70.65 -30.39 19.32
CA LEU A 3 -69.73 -29.35 18.88
C LEU A 3 -68.82 -29.95 17.81
N MET A 4 -69.27 -29.85 16.57
CA MET A 4 -68.49 -30.13 15.38
C MET A 4 -67.46 -29.00 15.24
N PHE A 5 -66.29 -29.16 15.85
CA PHE A 5 -65.10 -28.37 15.50
C PHE A 5 -64.71 -28.77 14.08
N LEU A 6 -65.27 -28.07 13.09
CA LEU A 6 -64.74 -28.07 11.74
C LEU A 6 -63.32 -27.50 11.79
N ASN A 7 -62.37 -28.42 11.78
CA ASN A 7 -60.94 -28.15 11.72
C ASN A 7 -60.64 -27.41 10.41
N ASN A 8 -60.64 -26.07 10.45
CA ASN A 8 -60.35 -25.22 9.30
C ASN A 8 -58.84 -25.24 9.03
N ASN A 9 -58.34 -26.37 8.51
CA ASN A 9 -56.93 -26.58 8.17
C ASN A 9 -56.39 -25.51 7.19
N ARG A 10 -57.27 -24.86 6.41
CA ARG A 10 -56.92 -23.76 5.51
C ARG A 10 -56.63 -22.45 6.28
N GLY A 11 -57.37 -22.19 7.36
CA GLY A 11 -57.14 -21.03 8.24
C GLY A 11 -55.84 -21.16 9.05
N SER A 12 -55.58 -22.34 9.60
CA SER A 12 -54.33 -22.60 10.36
C SER A 12 -53.09 -22.51 9.48
N GLY A 13 -53.15 -23.01 8.23
CA GLY A 13 -52.05 -22.89 7.27
C GLY A 13 -51.76 -21.44 6.85
N ALA A 14 -52.79 -20.60 6.69
CA ALA A 14 -52.62 -19.19 6.36
C ALA A 14 -52.01 -18.39 7.52
N VAL A 15 -52.40 -18.68 8.77
CA VAL A 15 -51.83 -18.05 9.98
C VAL A 15 -50.38 -18.49 10.20
N LEU A 16 -50.06 -19.77 9.99
CA LEU A 16 -48.68 -20.28 10.00
C LEU A 16 -47.83 -19.65 8.89
N ALA A 17 -48.37 -19.50 7.68
CA ALA A 17 -47.67 -18.82 6.59
C ALA A 17 -47.41 -17.35 6.92
N LEU A 18 -48.41 -16.61 7.43
CA LEU A 18 -48.28 -15.20 7.81
C LEU A 18 -47.25 -14.95 8.93
N THR A 19 -47.03 -15.93 9.81
CA THR A 19 -46.05 -15.84 10.91
C THR A 19 -44.65 -16.33 10.50
N ILE A 20 -44.55 -17.39 9.70
CA ILE A 20 -43.27 -18.01 9.31
C ILE A 20 -42.60 -17.26 8.16
N LEU A 21 -43.35 -16.80 7.14
CA LEU A 21 -42.79 -16.12 5.98
C LEU A 21 -41.92 -14.89 6.35
N PRO A 22 -42.38 -13.95 7.21
CA PRO A 22 -41.55 -12.81 7.59
C PRO A 22 -40.30 -13.22 8.38
N LEU A 23 -40.40 -14.29 9.19
CA LEU A 23 -39.26 -14.88 9.91
C LEU A 23 -38.22 -15.45 8.93
N LEU A 24 -38.66 -16.16 7.90
CA LEU A 24 -37.78 -16.67 6.84
C LEU A 24 -37.14 -15.52 6.04
N PHE A 25 -37.88 -14.46 5.73
CA PHE A 25 -37.32 -13.28 5.07
C PHE A 25 -36.27 -12.56 5.93
N LEU A 26 -36.51 -12.44 7.24
CA LEU A 26 -35.53 -11.88 8.18
C LEU A 26 -34.27 -12.74 8.23
N ILE A 27 -34.42 -14.06 8.38
CA ILE A 27 -33.29 -15.00 8.39
C ILE A 27 -32.51 -14.89 7.08
N TYR A 28 -33.18 -14.96 5.93
CA TYR A 28 -32.53 -14.83 4.62
C TYR A 28 -31.82 -13.47 4.46
N GLY A 29 -32.47 -12.38 4.88
CA GLY A 29 -31.89 -11.04 4.86
C GLY A 29 -30.63 -10.92 5.72
N THR A 30 -30.62 -11.50 6.92
CA THR A 30 -29.43 -11.51 7.79
C THR A 30 -28.28 -12.32 7.20
N PHE A 31 -28.56 -13.50 6.63
CA PHE A 31 -27.54 -14.29 5.93
C PHE A 31 -27.00 -13.56 4.70
N ALA A 32 -27.87 -12.95 3.90
CA ALA A 32 -27.47 -12.17 2.73
C ALA A 32 -26.59 -10.97 3.12
N LEU A 33 -26.96 -10.24 4.18
CA LEU A 33 -26.18 -9.11 4.70
C LEU A 33 -24.82 -9.56 5.21
N THR A 34 -24.78 -10.65 5.98
CA THR A 34 -23.53 -11.22 6.51
C THR A 34 -22.62 -11.67 5.37
N GLY A 35 -23.17 -12.36 4.37
CA GLY A 35 -22.44 -12.78 3.17
C GLY A 35 -21.87 -11.59 2.40
N TYR A 36 -22.65 -10.52 2.23
CA TYR A 36 -22.19 -9.28 1.63
C TYR A 36 -20.99 -8.67 2.38
N LEU A 37 -21.08 -8.52 3.70
CA LEU A 37 -20.00 -7.95 4.51
C LEU A 37 -18.72 -8.79 4.45
N ILE A 38 -18.85 -10.12 4.47
CA ILE A 38 -17.72 -11.04 4.33
C ILE A 38 -17.07 -10.91 2.95
N GLN A 39 -17.87 -10.85 1.88
CA GLN A 39 -17.36 -10.70 0.52
C GLN A 39 -16.63 -9.36 0.31
N ILE A 40 -17.22 -8.26 0.78
CA ILE A 40 -16.61 -6.93 0.72
C ILE A 40 -15.27 -6.94 1.43
N LYS A 41 -15.23 -7.49 2.65
CA LYS A 41 -14.02 -7.57 3.47
C LYS A 41 -12.94 -8.40 2.81
N SER A 42 -13.31 -9.56 2.27
CA SER A 42 -12.39 -10.47 1.58
C SER A 42 -11.80 -9.83 0.32
N ARG A 43 -12.64 -9.18 -0.50
CA ARG A 43 -12.20 -8.54 -1.75
C ARG A 43 -11.29 -7.35 -1.50
N VAL A 44 -11.62 -6.48 -0.54
CA VAL A 44 -10.76 -5.34 -0.15
C VAL A 44 -9.42 -5.84 0.40
N ARG A 45 -9.44 -6.83 1.30
CA ARG A 45 -8.23 -7.44 1.87
C ARG A 45 -7.33 -8.05 0.79
N SER A 46 -7.91 -8.84 -0.12
CA SER A 46 -7.16 -9.52 -1.18
C SER A 46 -6.49 -8.50 -2.11
N THR A 47 -7.26 -7.52 -2.60
CA THR A 47 -6.72 -6.46 -3.48
C THR A 47 -5.62 -5.68 -2.78
N CYS A 48 -5.82 -5.29 -1.53
CA CYS A 48 -4.81 -4.58 -0.76
C CYS A 48 -3.52 -5.41 -0.63
N ILE A 49 -3.61 -6.65 -0.14
CA ILE A 49 -2.42 -7.50 0.07
C ILE A 49 -1.65 -7.71 -1.24
N LEU A 50 -2.34 -8.12 -2.32
CA LEU A 50 -1.69 -8.43 -3.59
C LEU A 50 -0.98 -7.21 -4.19
N GLN A 51 -1.66 -6.07 -4.22
CA GLN A 51 -1.12 -4.84 -4.79
C GLN A 51 -0.01 -4.25 -3.90
N SER A 52 -0.14 -4.36 -2.57
CA SER A 52 0.92 -3.94 -1.63
C SER A 52 2.19 -4.77 -1.80
N ILE A 53 2.06 -6.10 -1.98
CA ILE A 53 3.20 -7.00 -2.22
C ILE A 53 3.91 -6.62 -3.53
N GLU A 54 3.14 -6.41 -4.59
CA GLU A 54 3.72 -6.07 -5.89
C GLU A 54 4.46 -4.74 -5.84
N LEU A 55 3.87 -3.72 -5.21
CA LEU A 55 4.54 -2.44 -5.01
C LEU A 55 5.84 -2.58 -4.21
N GLN A 56 5.84 -3.37 -3.12
CA GLN A 56 7.05 -3.61 -2.33
C GLN A 56 8.15 -4.30 -3.13
N LYS A 57 7.81 -5.27 -4.00
CA LYS A 57 8.78 -5.89 -4.90
C LYS A 57 9.38 -4.89 -5.88
N GLU A 58 8.56 -3.98 -6.42
CA GLU A 58 9.06 -2.91 -7.29
C GLU A 58 10.03 -1.98 -6.55
N MET A 59 9.69 -1.56 -5.31
CA MET A 59 10.55 -0.71 -4.48
C MET A 59 11.91 -1.37 -4.21
N ILE A 60 11.91 -2.65 -3.85
CA ILE A 60 13.14 -3.45 -3.70
C ILE A 60 13.94 -3.51 -5.02
N GLY A 61 13.25 -3.55 -6.16
CA GLY A 61 13.87 -3.47 -7.48
C GLY A 61 14.62 -2.15 -7.71
N PHE A 62 14.05 -1.02 -7.28
CA PHE A 62 14.71 0.28 -7.34
C PHE A 62 15.90 0.38 -6.40
N GLU A 63 15.79 -0.13 -5.17
CA GLU A 63 16.93 -0.20 -4.23
C GLU A 63 18.09 -0.99 -4.82
N LYS A 64 17.83 -2.17 -5.38
CA LYS A 64 18.87 -2.99 -6.01
C LYS A 64 19.58 -2.26 -7.13
N LYS A 65 18.83 -1.55 -7.99
CA LYS A 65 19.40 -0.73 -9.07
C LYS A 65 20.27 0.38 -8.49
N LEU A 66 19.85 1.01 -7.41
CA LEU A 66 20.63 2.06 -6.74
C LEU A 66 21.93 1.50 -6.16
N PHE A 67 21.87 0.35 -5.46
CA PHE A 67 23.05 -0.29 -4.86
C PHE A 67 24.04 -0.82 -5.91
N GLN A 68 23.57 -1.21 -7.10
CA GLN A 68 24.44 -1.56 -8.21
C GLN A 68 25.32 -0.40 -8.69
N LEU A 69 24.96 0.85 -8.36
CA LEU A 69 25.75 2.04 -8.70
C LEU A 69 26.82 2.38 -7.65
N ASN A 70 26.77 1.79 -6.44
CA ASN A 70 27.73 2.05 -5.36
C ASN A 70 29.20 1.75 -5.77
N PRO A 71 29.52 0.64 -6.48
CA PRO A 71 30.90 0.40 -6.92
C PRO A 71 31.44 1.51 -7.83
N LEU A 72 30.60 2.08 -8.69
CA LEU A 72 30.98 3.18 -9.57
C LEU A 72 31.18 4.48 -8.78
N SER A 73 30.27 4.80 -7.85
CA SER A 73 30.43 5.92 -6.92
C SER A 73 31.76 5.82 -6.16
N THR A 74 32.04 4.66 -5.57
CA THR A 74 33.30 4.40 -4.85
C THR A 74 34.52 4.57 -5.75
N THR A 75 34.46 4.09 -7.00
CA THR A 75 35.55 4.23 -7.98
C THR A 75 35.81 5.70 -8.31
N LEU A 76 34.76 6.49 -8.56
CA LEU A 76 34.89 7.92 -8.85
C LEU A 76 35.47 8.68 -7.65
N ARG A 77 35.04 8.34 -6.42
CA ARG A 77 35.58 8.92 -5.19
C ARG A 77 37.07 8.64 -5.03
N LEU A 78 37.50 7.39 -5.23
CA LEU A 78 38.92 7.02 -5.15
C LEU A 78 39.75 7.74 -6.23
N ARG A 79 39.21 7.89 -7.44
CA ARG A 79 39.87 8.65 -8.51
C ARG A 79 39.99 10.13 -8.17
N LEU A 80 38.97 10.72 -7.55
CA LEU A 80 39.01 12.12 -7.11
C LEU A 80 40.11 12.33 -6.07
N ILE A 81 40.16 11.49 -5.03
CA ILE A 81 41.20 11.54 -3.99
C ILE A 81 42.60 11.41 -4.60
N ALA A 82 42.78 10.49 -5.55
CA ALA A 82 44.06 10.31 -6.24
C ALA A 82 44.46 11.53 -7.09
N ALA A 83 43.51 12.14 -7.81
CA ALA A 83 43.74 13.33 -8.61
C ALA A 83 44.05 14.57 -7.74
N GLU A 84 43.37 14.70 -6.59
CA GLU A 84 43.65 15.74 -5.60
C GLU A 84 45.03 15.56 -4.97
N ALA A 85 45.44 14.33 -4.66
CA ALA A 85 46.81 14.04 -4.20
C ALA A 85 47.85 14.39 -5.27
N GLN A 86 47.59 14.07 -6.55
CA GLN A 86 48.48 14.41 -7.65
C GLN A 86 48.65 15.93 -7.81
N LEU A 87 47.57 16.70 -7.66
CA LEU A 87 47.61 18.15 -7.66
C LEU A 87 48.54 18.71 -6.58
N LEU A 88 48.46 18.17 -5.35
CA LEU A 88 49.32 18.58 -4.22
C LEU A 88 50.81 18.28 -4.48
N THR A 89 51.11 17.17 -5.17
CA THR A 89 52.50 16.78 -5.50
C THR A 89 53.07 17.49 -6.73
N SER A 90 52.25 18.22 -7.50
CA SER A 90 52.66 18.85 -8.77
C SER A 90 53.28 20.25 -8.59
N ALA A 91 53.77 20.58 -7.38
CA ALA A 91 54.30 21.89 -7.06
C ALA A 91 55.43 22.31 -8.02
N GLY A 92 55.35 23.54 -8.54
CA GLY A 92 56.36 24.11 -9.44
C GLY A 92 56.27 23.67 -10.91
N ASN A 93 55.32 22.80 -11.29
CA ASN A 93 55.09 22.43 -12.68
C ASN A 93 53.68 22.87 -13.16
N PRO A 94 53.56 24.02 -13.87
CA PRO A 94 52.25 24.57 -14.27
C PRO A 94 51.49 23.65 -15.22
N VAL A 95 52.19 22.87 -16.05
CA VAL A 95 51.56 21.92 -16.99
C VAL A 95 50.93 20.76 -16.22
N ALA A 96 51.65 20.22 -15.22
CA ALA A 96 51.14 19.15 -14.37
C ALA A 96 49.93 19.60 -13.52
N ILE A 97 49.97 20.85 -13.02
CA ILE A 97 48.84 21.46 -12.30
C ILE A 97 47.61 21.57 -13.20
N ALA A 98 47.76 22.10 -14.42
CA ALA A 98 46.66 22.23 -15.37
C ALA A 98 46.04 20.86 -15.75
N ALA A 99 46.88 19.85 -15.96
CA ALA A 99 46.42 18.48 -16.25
C ALA A 99 45.64 17.87 -15.06
N ALA A 100 46.14 18.04 -13.84
CA ALA A 100 45.46 17.55 -12.63
C ALA A 100 44.10 18.24 -12.42
N LEU A 101 44.02 19.56 -12.62
CA LEU A 101 42.76 20.31 -12.54
C LEU A 101 41.75 19.85 -13.60
N ALA A 102 42.19 19.63 -14.84
CA ALA A 102 41.34 19.11 -15.89
C ALA A 102 40.80 17.70 -15.55
N GLN A 103 41.63 16.84 -14.96
CA GLN A 103 41.22 15.52 -14.51
C GLN A 103 40.18 15.59 -13.37
N ILE A 104 40.40 16.45 -12.37
CA ILE A 104 39.43 16.67 -11.29
C ILE A 104 38.09 17.15 -11.85
N ALA A 105 38.12 18.13 -12.78
CA ALA A 105 36.90 18.63 -13.42
C ALA A 105 36.13 17.51 -14.15
N SER A 106 36.83 16.67 -14.91
CA SER A 106 36.22 15.53 -15.61
C SER A 106 35.63 14.50 -14.65
N ILE A 107 36.30 14.20 -13.53
CA ILE A 107 35.77 13.27 -12.51
C ILE A 107 34.51 13.85 -11.87
N ARG A 108 34.50 15.15 -11.54
CA ARG A 108 33.32 15.82 -10.97
C ARG A 108 32.13 15.81 -11.93
N GLU A 109 32.36 16.00 -13.22
CA GLU A 109 31.31 15.88 -14.23
C GLU A 109 30.72 14.46 -14.24
N GLN A 110 31.55 13.42 -14.18
CA GLN A 110 31.10 12.04 -14.08
C GLN A 110 30.30 11.78 -12.78
N GLN A 111 30.72 12.36 -11.65
CA GLN A 111 29.96 12.30 -10.40
C GLN A 111 28.60 13.01 -10.51
N GLN A 112 28.52 14.16 -11.19
CA GLN A 112 27.25 14.86 -11.42
C GLN A 112 26.28 14.02 -12.27
N VAL A 113 26.77 13.37 -13.32
CA VAL A 113 25.95 12.48 -14.15
C VAL A 113 25.44 11.31 -13.31
N LEU A 114 26.31 10.67 -12.52
CA LEU A 114 25.92 9.55 -11.66
C LEU A 114 24.91 9.96 -10.58
N ASP A 115 25.14 11.10 -9.93
CA ASP A 115 24.21 11.70 -8.96
C ASP A 115 22.83 11.94 -9.58
N GLY A 116 22.80 12.49 -10.80
CA GLY A 116 21.57 12.68 -11.58
C GLY A 116 20.82 11.37 -11.83
N ILE A 117 21.54 10.29 -12.19
CA ILE A 117 20.96 8.95 -12.37
C ILE A 117 20.40 8.42 -11.05
N GLN A 118 21.17 8.47 -9.97
CA GLN A 118 20.76 7.99 -8.64
C GLN A 118 19.50 8.72 -8.14
N LYS A 119 19.49 10.07 -8.23
CA LYS A 119 18.33 10.89 -7.86
C LYS A 119 17.12 10.61 -8.75
N THR A 120 17.32 10.33 -10.03
CA THR A 120 16.24 9.97 -10.96
C THR A 120 15.63 8.62 -10.60
N ILE A 121 16.43 7.64 -10.20
CA ILE A 121 15.95 6.33 -9.71
C ILE A 121 15.04 6.54 -8.49
N ILE A 122 15.50 7.30 -7.50
CA ILE A 122 14.76 7.60 -6.27
C ILE A 122 13.44 8.31 -6.60
N LYS A 123 13.49 9.41 -7.36
CA LYS A 123 12.28 10.16 -7.77
C LYS A 123 11.28 9.30 -8.54
N THR A 124 11.77 8.48 -9.46
CA THR A 124 10.94 7.56 -10.25
C THR A 124 10.23 6.55 -9.35
N ALA A 125 10.94 6.01 -8.36
CA ALA A 125 10.37 5.06 -7.42
C ALA A 125 9.27 5.69 -6.56
N HIS A 126 9.49 6.90 -6.03
CA HIS A 126 8.46 7.63 -5.30
C HIS A 126 7.23 7.93 -6.16
N PHE A 127 7.43 8.40 -7.40
CA PHE A 127 6.33 8.68 -8.33
C PHE A 127 5.52 7.42 -8.64
N LYS A 128 6.20 6.30 -8.94
CA LYS A 128 5.54 5.01 -9.17
C LYS A 128 4.76 4.54 -7.96
N SER A 129 5.32 4.71 -6.75
CA SER A 129 4.62 4.35 -5.50
C SER A 129 3.34 5.15 -5.31
N GLN A 130 3.38 6.47 -5.53
CA GLN A 130 2.20 7.33 -5.46
C GLN A 130 1.14 6.90 -6.48
N LEU A 131 1.55 6.66 -7.74
CA LEU A 131 0.64 6.24 -8.80
C LEU A 131 0.00 4.88 -8.51
N ALA A 132 0.80 3.89 -8.09
CA ALA A 132 0.32 2.56 -7.75
C ALA A 132 -0.64 2.60 -6.55
N THR A 133 -0.35 3.45 -5.56
CA THR A 133 -1.23 3.64 -4.40
C THR A 133 -2.56 4.26 -4.81
N ALA A 134 -2.55 5.30 -5.65
CA ALA A 134 -3.77 5.92 -6.18
C ALA A 134 -4.61 4.92 -7.01
N ALA A 135 -3.95 4.14 -7.88
CA ALA A 135 -4.60 3.11 -8.68
C ALA A 135 -5.24 2.02 -7.80
N MET A 136 -4.56 1.62 -6.72
CA MET A 136 -5.10 0.66 -5.76
C MET A 136 -6.35 1.21 -5.04
N LEU A 137 -6.30 2.46 -4.57
CA LEU A 137 -7.44 3.12 -3.93
C LEU A 137 -8.65 3.20 -4.88
N LEU A 138 -8.42 3.56 -6.14
CA LEU A 138 -9.46 3.60 -7.16
C LEU A 138 -10.08 2.21 -7.40
N LYS A 139 -9.25 1.17 -7.53
CA LYS A 139 -9.71 -0.21 -7.74
C LYS A 139 -10.57 -0.71 -6.57
N ILE A 140 -10.16 -0.38 -5.35
CA ILE A 140 -10.92 -0.70 -4.14
C ILE A 140 -12.25 0.04 -4.12
N GLN A 141 -12.26 1.33 -4.47
CA GLN A 141 -13.48 2.13 -4.56
C GLN A 141 -14.45 1.56 -5.61
N MET A 142 -13.96 1.13 -6.77
CA MET A 142 -14.79 0.48 -7.80
C MET A 142 -15.43 -0.81 -7.27
N HIS A 143 -14.66 -1.64 -6.57
CA HIS A 143 -15.19 -2.86 -5.94
C HIS A 143 -16.27 -2.55 -4.90
N LEU A 144 -16.07 -1.52 -4.09
CA LEU A 144 -17.05 -1.09 -3.09
C LEU A 144 -18.34 -0.57 -3.73
N GLN A 145 -18.24 0.18 -4.83
CA GLN A 145 -19.41 0.67 -5.58
C GLN A 145 -20.18 -0.49 -6.24
N GLU A 146 -19.47 -1.41 -6.89
CA GLU A 146 -20.04 -2.60 -7.53
C GLU A 146 -20.86 -3.42 -6.52
N MET A 147 -20.26 -3.78 -5.39
CA MET A 147 -20.92 -4.58 -4.35
C MET A 147 -22.00 -3.79 -3.60
N GLY A 148 -21.77 -2.50 -3.38
CA GLY A 148 -22.71 -1.62 -2.67
C GLY A 148 -24.01 -1.40 -3.43
N SER A 149 -23.98 -1.40 -4.77
CA SER A 149 -25.15 -1.15 -5.64
C SER A 149 -26.39 -1.99 -5.29
N ILE A 150 -26.20 -3.27 -4.98
CA ILE A 150 -27.26 -4.22 -4.61
C ILE A 150 -27.95 -3.80 -3.29
N TRP A 151 -27.18 -3.20 -2.37
CA TRP A 151 -27.65 -2.83 -1.03
C TRP A 151 -28.05 -1.37 -0.89
N GLN A 152 -27.90 -0.55 -1.93
CA GLN A 152 -28.19 0.89 -1.89
C GLN A 152 -29.63 1.22 -1.51
N PHE A 153 -30.59 0.33 -1.74
CA PHE A 153 -31.98 0.52 -1.34
C PHE A 153 -32.21 0.32 0.17
N TYR A 154 -31.39 -0.52 0.80
CA TYR A 154 -31.55 -0.92 2.21
C TYR A 154 -30.58 -0.20 3.13
N LEU A 155 -29.36 0.06 2.66
CA LEU A 155 -28.25 0.59 3.44
C LEU A 155 -27.73 1.90 2.85
N THR A 156 -27.38 2.81 3.76
CA THR A 156 -26.41 3.88 3.52
C THR A 156 -25.08 3.37 4.03
N SER A 157 -24.10 3.23 3.15
CA SER A 157 -22.73 2.89 3.54
C SER A 157 -21.81 4.08 3.33
N PHE A 158 -20.89 4.28 4.28
CA PHE A 158 -19.78 5.19 4.15
C PHE A 158 -18.50 4.37 4.24
N SER A 159 -17.63 4.53 3.25
CA SER A 159 -16.40 3.78 3.14
C SER A 159 -15.28 4.75 2.78
N ALA A 160 -14.24 4.78 3.60
CA ALA A 160 -13.07 5.61 3.39
C ALA A 160 -11.83 4.73 3.48
N MET A 161 -10.92 4.89 2.53
CA MET A 161 -9.60 4.27 2.59
C MET A 161 -8.55 5.36 2.49
N TYR A 162 -7.57 5.32 3.38
CA TYR A 162 -6.48 6.29 3.42
C TYR A 162 -5.14 5.60 3.62
N VAL A 163 -4.10 6.27 3.13
CA VAL A 163 -2.72 5.83 3.26
C VAL A 163 -2.21 6.31 4.61
N SER A 164 -1.99 5.39 5.54
CA SER A 164 -1.40 5.72 6.84
C SER A 164 0.11 5.86 6.72
N HIS A 165 0.76 5.05 5.89
CA HIS A 165 2.19 5.15 5.56
C HIS A 165 2.36 4.83 4.07
N ALA A 166 3.00 5.72 3.32
CA ALA A 166 3.27 5.53 1.89
C ALA A 166 4.55 4.70 1.70
N ALA A 167 4.55 3.79 0.73
CA ALA A 167 5.78 3.11 0.35
C ALA A 167 6.77 4.12 -0.25
N GLN A 168 8.00 4.06 0.19
CA GLN A 168 9.11 4.85 -0.34
C GLN A 168 10.37 3.99 -0.36
N VAL A 169 11.32 4.36 -1.22
CA VAL A 169 12.64 3.74 -1.22
C VAL A 169 13.38 4.25 0.01
N ALA A 170 13.50 3.40 1.03
CA ALA A 170 14.07 3.76 2.31
C ALA A 170 15.60 3.62 2.30
N VAL A 171 16.25 4.57 1.62
CA VAL A 171 17.71 4.60 1.44
C VAL A 171 18.29 5.91 1.96
N GLU A 172 19.52 5.83 2.46
CA GLU A 172 20.29 6.97 2.95
C GLU A 172 21.66 7.03 2.25
N PRO A 173 22.15 8.23 1.91
CA PRO A 173 23.51 8.38 1.38
C PRO A 173 24.54 8.20 2.51
N ASP A 174 25.71 7.63 2.20
CA ASP A 174 26.82 7.50 3.15
C ASP A 174 27.49 8.85 3.48
N PHE A 175 27.33 9.86 2.62
CA PHE A 175 27.79 11.24 2.84
C PHE A 175 26.97 12.25 2.02
N GLU A 176 26.95 13.51 2.45
CA GLU A 176 26.27 14.61 1.73
C GLU A 176 27.18 15.25 0.66
N ASP A 177 27.44 14.54 -0.45
CA ASP A 177 28.16 15.08 -1.62
C ASP A 177 27.68 14.37 -2.91
N LEU A 178 28.30 14.68 -4.05
CA LEU A 178 27.95 14.14 -5.36
C LEU A 178 28.22 12.63 -5.46
N ALA A 179 27.23 11.94 -6.01
CA ALA A 179 27.25 10.50 -6.26
C ALA A 179 27.62 9.69 -5.01
N PRO A 180 26.84 9.77 -3.92
CA PRO A 180 27.11 9.00 -2.71
C PRO A 180 26.83 7.51 -2.94
N ASN A 181 27.37 6.67 -2.06
CA ASN A 181 26.88 5.30 -1.96
C ASN A 181 25.58 5.34 -1.16
N TYR A 182 24.56 4.64 -1.65
CA TYR A 182 23.32 4.52 -0.88
C TYR A 182 23.33 3.23 -0.06
N GLY A 183 22.94 3.36 1.20
CA GLY A 183 22.64 2.28 2.13
C GLY A 183 21.15 2.19 2.43
N LEU A 184 20.76 1.15 3.18
CA LEU A 184 19.42 1.08 3.77
C LEU A 184 19.40 1.96 5.02
N THR A 185 18.34 2.74 5.22
CA THR A 185 18.16 3.50 6.47
C THR A 185 18.09 2.56 7.69
N SER A 186 18.53 3.05 8.85
CA SER A 186 18.47 2.34 10.13
C SER A 186 17.05 1.81 10.48
N ASP A 187 15.99 2.53 10.09
CA ASP A 187 14.59 2.21 10.34
C ASP A 187 13.88 1.60 9.12
N TYR A 188 14.63 0.97 8.21
CA TYR A 188 14.19 0.50 6.89
C TYR A 188 12.83 -0.19 6.87
N LYS A 189 12.58 -1.10 7.83
CA LYS A 189 11.31 -1.85 7.91
C LYS A 189 10.11 -0.94 8.10
N THR A 190 10.27 0.14 8.85
CA THR A 190 9.22 1.14 9.13
C THR A 190 9.14 2.15 8.00
N ALA A 191 10.29 2.70 7.58
CA ALA A 191 10.37 3.75 6.56
C ALA A 191 9.81 3.32 5.21
N GLN A 192 9.94 2.03 4.84
CA GLN A 192 9.46 1.51 3.56
C GLN A 192 8.07 0.85 3.64
N LYS A 193 7.51 0.70 4.83
CA LYS A 193 6.23 0.00 5.01
C LYS A 193 5.10 0.76 4.33
N LEU A 194 4.32 0.05 3.51
CA LEU A 194 3.03 0.53 3.04
C LEU A 194 1.96 0.12 4.04
N VAL A 195 1.18 1.09 4.53
CA VAL A 195 0.02 0.84 5.38
C VAL A 195 -1.18 1.59 4.84
N LEU A 196 -2.25 0.85 4.59
CA LEU A 196 -3.55 1.34 4.18
C LEU A 196 -4.55 0.99 5.25
N THR A 197 -5.36 1.96 5.62
CA THR A 197 -6.42 1.79 6.60
C THR A 197 -7.75 2.02 5.92
N TRP A 198 -8.65 1.07 6.11
CA TRP A 198 -10.00 1.09 5.59
C TRP A 198 -10.97 1.23 6.75
N GLN A 199 -11.80 2.26 6.68
CA GLN A 199 -12.91 2.46 7.60
C GLN A 199 -14.21 2.31 6.83
N HIS A 200 -15.06 1.43 7.33
CA HIS A 200 -16.38 1.20 6.75
C HIS A 200 -17.44 1.32 7.83
N SER A 201 -18.50 2.06 7.52
CA SER A 201 -19.69 2.15 8.35
C SER A 201 -20.93 2.00 7.50
N TYR A 202 -21.99 1.43 8.07
CA TYR A 202 -23.27 1.31 7.39
C TYR A 202 -24.42 1.57 8.36
N ARG A 203 -25.53 2.08 7.81
CA ARG A 203 -26.78 2.38 8.51
C ARG A 203 -27.97 2.03 7.61
N THR A 204 -29.09 1.63 8.18
CA THR A 204 -30.33 1.37 7.44
C THR A 204 -30.98 2.68 6.98
N LYS A 205 -31.57 2.71 5.77
CA LYS A 205 -32.15 3.94 5.18
C LYS A 205 -33.55 4.30 5.70
N GLN A 206 -34.45 3.34 5.91
CA GLN A 206 -35.87 3.65 6.10
C GLN A 206 -36.28 3.78 7.58
N ALA A 207 -37.25 4.65 7.85
CA ALA A 207 -37.83 4.88 9.18
C ALA A 207 -38.35 3.60 9.89
N PRO A 208 -39.10 2.68 9.24
CA PRO A 208 -39.50 1.42 9.88
C PRO A 208 -38.33 0.46 10.15
N GLN A 209 -37.18 0.65 9.50
CA GLN A 209 -35.96 -0.14 9.73
C GLN A 209 -35.10 0.41 10.89
N ARG A 210 -35.37 1.64 11.37
CA ARG A 210 -34.69 2.25 12.53
C ARG A 210 -34.99 1.58 13.87
N ILE A 211 -35.97 0.68 13.93
CA ILE A 211 -36.18 -0.15 15.14
C ILE A 211 -34.94 -1.03 15.38
N ILE A 212 -34.17 -1.30 14.32
CA ILE A 212 -32.84 -1.93 14.35
C ILE A 212 -31.81 -0.86 13.96
N ASP A 213 -31.72 0.23 14.73
CA ASP A 213 -30.71 1.28 14.52
C ASP A 213 -29.32 0.71 14.85
N SER A 214 -28.71 0.07 13.86
CA SER A 214 -27.39 -0.53 13.99
C SER A 214 -26.40 0.31 13.20
N ALA A 215 -25.79 1.27 13.89
CA ALA A 215 -24.60 1.95 13.41
C ALA A 215 -23.41 1.01 13.63
N ASN A 216 -23.08 0.21 12.62
CA ASN A 216 -21.94 -0.67 12.68
C ASN A 216 -20.76 0.01 11.99
N GLN A 217 -19.61 -0.03 12.64
CA GLN A 217 -18.35 0.42 12.11
C GLN A 217 -17.33 -0.70 12.25
N PHE A 218 -16.51 -0.89 11.23
CA PHE A 218 -15.32 -1.70 11.36
C PHE A 218 -14.14 -0.99 10.69
N GLU A 219 -12.97 -1.21 11.27
CA GLU A 219 -11.70 -0.73 10.76
C GLU A 219 -10.85 -1.92 10.33
N PHE A 220 -10.16 -1.77 9.22
CA PHE A 220 -9.29 -2.79 8.68
C PHE A 220 -7.99 -2.16 8.19
N THR A 221 -6.89 -2.55 8.81
CA THR A 221 -5.55 -2.17 8.36
C THR A 221 -4.94 -3.30 7.54
N CYS A 222 -4.46 -2.96 6.35
CA CYS A 222 -3.66 -3.84 5.52
C CYS A 222 -2.39 -3.13 5.07
N GLY A 223 -1.31 -3.87 4.97
CA GLY A 223 -0.07 -3.31 4.54
C GLY A 223 0.94 -4.39 4.20
N ALA A 224 1.98 -3.98 3.50
CA ALA A 224 3.12 -4.81 3.21
C ALA A 224 4.38 -4.04 3.62
N GLY A 225 5.28 -4.71 4.32
CA GLY A 225 6.60 -4.19 4.64
C GLY A 225 7.68 -5.09 4.05
N PRO A 226 8.87 -4.55 3.79
CA PRO A 226 9.99 -5.38 3.39
C PRO A 226 10.57 -6.12 4.59
N ASN A 227 11.01 -7.35 4.36
CA ASN A 227 11.70 -8.18 5.34
C ASN A 227 12.95 -8.79 4.70
N LYS A 228 14.10 -8.28 5.12
CA LYS A 228 15.40 -8.76 4.70
C LYS A 228 15.92 -9.75 5.74
N LYS A 229 15.97 -11.05 5.39
CA LYS A 229 16.63 -12.09 6.19
C LYS A 229 17.89 -12.53 5.46
N GLY A 230 19.05 -12.09 5.95
CA GLY A 230 20.32 -12.26 5.25
C GLY A 230 20.31 -11.57 3.88
N ASN A 231 20.56 -12.33 2.82
CA ASN A 231 20.52 -11.85 1.42
C ASN A 231 19.15 -11.99 0.74
N GLN A 232 18.15 -12.59 1.42
CA GLN A 232 16.83 -12.81 0.85
C GLN A 232 15.86 -11.70 1.23
N TRP A 233 15.20 -11.17 0.20
CA TRP A 233 14.13 -10.18 0.32
C TRP A 233 12.78 -10.89 0.34
N SER A 234 12.01 -10.70 1.40
CA SER A 234 10.65 -11.20 1.54
C SER A 234 9.71 -10.05 1.90
N VAL A 235 8.41 -10.22 1.64
CA VAL A 235 7.40 -9.20 1.98
C VAL A 235 6.60 -9.70 3.16
N GLU A 236 6.57 -8.93 4.24
CA GLU A 236 5.74 -9.21 5.42
C GLU A 236 4.38 -8.52 5.29
N ILE A 237 3.32 -9.31 5.41
CA ILE A 237 1.95 -8.81 5.42
C ILE A 237 1.65 -8.27 6.82
N ASN A 238 1.38 -6.98 6.91
CA ASN A 238 0.85 -6.35 8.11
C ASN A 238 -0.68 -6.40 8.03
N ALA A 239 -1.27 -7.50 8.49
CA ALA A 239 -2.70 -7.51 8.80
C ALA A 239 -2.86 -6.89 10.20
N GLY A 240 -3.58 -5.77 10.32
CA GLY A 240 -3.95 -5.24 11.63
C GLY A 240 -4.74 -6.29 12.44
N LYS A 241 -4.67 -6.20 13.78
CA LYS A 241 -5.58 -6.93 14.65
C LYS A 241 -6.98 -6.31 14.54
N PHE A 242 -7.98 -7.19 14.50
CA PHE A 242 -9.41 -6.87 14.54
C PHE A 242 -9.83 -6.33 15.90
#